data_AF-A0A9P0ZAF4-F1
#
_entry.id   AF-A0A9P0ZAF4-F1
#
_cell.length_a   1.000
_cell.length_b   1.000
_cell.length_c   1.000
_cell.angle_alpha   90.00
_cell.angle_beta   90.00
_cell.angle_gamma   90.00
#
_symmetry.space_group_name_H-M   'P 1'
#
loop_
_entity.id
_entity.type
_entity.pdbx_description
1 polymer ?
#
loop_
_entity_poly.entity_id
_entity_poly.type
_entity_poly.pdbx_seq_one_letter_code
_entity_poly.pdbx_strand_id
1 'polypeptide(L)' 'MYEEKVVENPSMGAVELKNLIKAEYKLNVSESMASRALKAIEEKNQTAFKDQFKKIRNYAEECLQSIPNSTVVIKTVRVV' A
#
# COMPACT_ATOMS: atom_id res chain seq x y z
N MET A 1 -13.36 0.53 -2.09
CA MET A 1 -14.18 1.76 -2.01
C MET A 1 -13.54 2.88 -1.18
N TYR A 2 -13.36 2.77 0.14
CA TYR A 2 -12.62 3.81 0.92
C TYR A 2 -11.11 3.60 0.96
N GLU A 3 -10.65 2.34 0.94
CA GLU A 3 -9.24 2.01 0.76
C GLU A 3 -8.67 2.67 -0.51
N GLU A 4 -9.35 2.54 -1.64
CA GLU A 4 -8.96 3.14 -2.92
C GLU A 4 -8.93 4.68 -2.86
N LYS A 5 -9.95 5.32 -2.28
CA LYS A 5 -9.97 6.78 -2.10
C LYS A 5 -8.81 7.30 -1.24
N VAL A 6 -8.41 6.54 -0.21
CA VAL A 6 -7.27 6.87 0.65
C VAL A 6 -5.94 6.59 -0.07
N VAL A 7 -5.87 5.57 -0.92
CA VAL A 7 -4.70 5.28 -1.76
C VAL A 7 -4.50 6.36 -2.83
N GLU A 8 -5.60 6.85 -3.44
CA GLU A 8 -5.59 7.93 -4.43
C GLU A 8 -5.23 9.29 -3.82
N ASN A 9 -5.69 9.57 -2.59
CA ASN A 9 -5.32 10.76 -1.83
C ASN A 9 -4.68 10.39 -0.47
N PRO A 10 -3.37 10.10 -0.45
CA PRO A 10 -2.67 9.68 0.76
C PRO A 10 -2.53 10.79 1.82
N SER A 11 -2.87 12.03 1.50
CA SER A 11 -2.90 13.14 2.47
C SER A 11 -4.26 13.32 3.15
N MET A 12 -5.23 12.44 2.88
CA MET A 12 -6.58 12.51 3.46
C MET A 12 -6.54 12.41 4.98
N GLY A 13 -7.11 13.42 5.65
CA GLY A 13 -7.15 13.48 7.11
C GLY A 13 -8.26 12.63 7.74
N ALA A 14 -8.11 12.27 9.02
CA ALA A 14 -9.10 11.50 9.76
C ALA A 14 -10.48 12.19 9.83
N VAL A 15 -10.48 13.52 9.94
CA VAL A 15 -11.71 14.34 9.95
C VAL A 15 -12.41 14.31 8.59
N GLU A 16 -11.63 14.35 7.51
CA GLU A 16 -12.14 14.32 6.14
C GLU A 16 -12.78 12.97 5.83
N LEU A 17 -12.10 11.87 6.17
CA LEU A 17 -12.64 10.51 6.04
C LEU A 17 -13.93 10.33 6.86
N LYS A 18 -13.95 10.84 8.10
CA LYS A 18 -15.15 10.81 8.95
C LYS A 18 -16.32 11.56 8.33
N ASN A 19 -16.07 12.75 7.77
CA ASN A 19 -17.10 13.56 7.13
C ASN A 19 -17.66 12.88 5.87
N LEU A 20 -16.78 12.23 5.08
CA LEU A 20 -17.17 11.41 3.92
C LEU A 20 -18.12 10.28 4.33
N ILE A 21 -17.73 9.49 5.33
CA ILE A 21 -18.55 8.36 5.82
C ILE A 21 -19.89 8.86 6.38
N LYS A 22 -19.88 9.99 7.10
CA LYS A 22 -21.10 10.60 7.63
C LYS A 22 -22.02 11.11 6.52
N ALA A 23 -21.47 11.68 5.45
CA ALA A 23 -22.27 12.16 4.32
C ALA A 23 -22.89 11.00 3.51
N GLU A 24 -22.11 9.95 3.28
CA GLU A 24 -22.49 8.84 2.39
C GLU A 24 -23.40 7.81 3.09
N TYR A 25 -23.10 7.47 4.35
CA TYR A 25 -23.80 6.42 5.09
C TYR A 25 -24.65 6.94 6.26
N LYS A 26 -24.62 8.25 6.55
CA LYS A 26 -25.28 8.86 7.72
C LYS A 26 -24.87 8.24 9.07
N LEU A 27 -23.67 7.64 9.11
CA LEU A 27 -23.11 7.03 10.30
C LEU A 27 -22.22 8.03 11.06
N ASN A 28 -22.34 8.04 12.39
CA ASN A 28 -21.43 8.82 13.24
C ASN A 28 -20.22 7.95 13.61
N VAL A 29 -19.10 8.20 12.96
CA VAL A 29 -17.80 7.57 13.28
C VAL A 29 -16.99 8.55 14.14
N SER A 30 -16.29 8.04 15.15
CA SER A 30 -15.37 8.88 15.94
C SER A 30 -14.10 9.17 15.14
N GLU A 31 -13.42 10.28 15.46
CA GLU A 31 -12.17 10.62 14.79
C GLU A 31 -11.08 9.58 15.04
N SER A 32 -11.06 8.97 16.23
CA SER A 32 -10.12 7.90 16.57
C SER A 32 -10.38 6.60 15.80
N MET A 33 -11.61 6.34 15.37
CA MET A 33 -11.91 5.22 14.47
C MET A 33 -11.44 5.50 13.05
N ALA A 34 -11.67 6.72 12.55
CA ALA A 34 -11.20 7.13 11.22
C ALA A 34 -9.66 7.14 11.14
N SER A 35 -8.98 7.64 12.17
CA SER A 35 -7.52 7.62 12.27
C SER A 35 -6.95 6.19 12.28
N ARG A 36 -7.57 5.27 13.03
CA ARG A 36 -7.17 3.85 13.03
C ARG A 36 -7.39 3.19 11.68
N ALA A 37 -8.48 3.52 10.99
CA ALA A 37 -8.73 3.03 9.64
C ALA A 37 -7.64 3.50 8.66
N LEU A 38 -7.30 4.80 8.66
CA LEU A 38 -6.22 5.33 7.82
C LEU A 38 -4.89 4.60 8.06
N LYS A 39 -4.52 4.42 9.33
CA LYS A 39 -3.28 3.71 9.68
C LYS A 39 -3.26 2.25 9.19
N ALA A 40 -4.38 1.53 9.33
CA ALA A 40 -4.47 0.16 8.85
C ALA A 40 -4.31 0.06 7.31
N ILE A 41 -4.84 1.04 6.58
CA ILE A 41 -4.70 1.12 5.12
C ILE A 41 -3.25 1.41 4.73
N GLU A 42 -2.59 2.32 5.44
CA GLU A 42 -1.18 2.64 5.21
C GLU A 42 -0.26 1.44 5.49
N GLU A 43 -0.48 0.73 6.60
CA GLU A 43 0.27 -0.49 6.96
C GLU A 43 0.09 -1.60 5.91
N LYS A 44 -1.13 -1.75 5.38
CA LYS A 44 -1.43 -2.70 4.29
C LYS A 44 -0.68 -2.33 3.00
N ASN A 45 -0.66 -1.06 2.63
CA ASN A 45 0.10 -0.58 1.47
C ASN A 45 1.60 -0.83 1.64
N GLN A 46 2.17 -0.48 2.80
CA GLN A 46 3.59 -0.73 3.08
C GLN A 46 3.93 -2.22 3.03
N THR A 47 3.03 -3.09 3.48
CA THR A 47 3.22 -4.55 3.42
C THR A 47 3.20 -5.03 1.97
N ALA A 48 2.27 -4.55 1.15
CA ALA A 48 2.21 -4.87 -0.28
C ALA A 48 3.48 -4.44 -1.03
N PHE A 49 4.02 -3.24 -0.73
CA PHE A 49 5.31 -2.80 -1.28
C PHE A 49 6.46 -3.72 -0.84
N LYS A 50 6.54 -4.05 0.45
CA LYS A 50 7.57 -4.96 0.98
C LYS A 50 7.52 -6.33 0.28
N ASP A 51 6.33 -6.86 0.04
CA ASP A 51 6.16 -8.14 -0.64
C ASP A 51 6.58 -8.08 -2.11
N GLN A 52 6.30 -6.97 -2.82
CA GLN A 52 6.78 -6.77 -4.19
C GLN A 52 8.31 -6.74 -4.27
N PHE A 53 8.96 -5.98 -3.38
CA PHE A 53 10.43 -5.95 -3.29
C PHE A 53 11.01 -7.32 -2.94
N LYS A 54 10.37 -8.06 -2.03
CA LYS A 54 10.79 -9.41 -1.68
C LYS A 54 10.75 -10.35 -2.87
N LYS A 55 9.70 -10.29 -3.70
CA LYS A 55 9.59 -11.10 -4.93
C LYS A 55 10.73 -10.79 -5.92
N ILE A 56 11.00 -9.50 -6.16
CA ILE A 56 12.09 -9.08 -7.06
C ILE A 56 13.44 -9.59 -6.54
N ARG A 57 13.68 -9.45 -5.23
CA ARG A 57 14.89 -9.95 -4.58
C ARG A 57 15.03 -11.47 -4.73
N ASN A 58 13.99 -12.22 -4.39
CA ASN A 58 14.01 -13.69 -4.47
C ASN A 58 14.32 -14.14 -5.91
N TYR A 59 13.70 -13.50 -6.91
CA TYR A 59 13.99 -13.78 -8.31
C TYR A 59 15.45 -13.48 -8.67
N ALA A 60 16.02 -12.38 -8.18
CA ALA A 60 17.44 -12.08 -8.38
C ALA A 60 18.35 -13.16 -7.77
N GLU A 61 18.02 -13.64 -6.57
CA GLU A 61 18.75 -14.70 -5.87
C GLU A 61 18.67 -16.03 -6.63
N GLU A 62 17.49 -16.40 -7.16
CA GLU A 62 17.31 -17.59 -8.01
C GLU A 62 18.15 -17.51 -9.28
N CYS A 63 18.20 -16.35 -9.94
CA CYS A 63 19.05 -16.13 -11.11
C CYS A 63 20.55 -16.27 -10.78
N LEU A 64 21.01 -15.72 -9.65
CA LEU A 64 22.40 -15.82 -9.19
C LEU A 64 22.80 -17.26 -8.85
N GLN A 65 21.89 -18.04 -8.24
CA GLN A 65 22.13 -19.46 -7.95
C GLN A 65 22.24 -20.29 -9.23
N SER A 66 21.45 -19.95 -10.25
CA SER A 66 21.46 -20.67 -11.53
C SER A 66 22.72 -20.39 -12.35
N ILE A 67 23.29 -19.19 -12.25
CA ILE A 67 24.50 -18.79 -12.98
C ILE A 67 25.47 -18.12 -12.00
N PRO A 68 26.35 -18.90 -11.34
CA PRO A 68 27.33 -18.38 -10.40
C PRO A 68 28.27 -17.36 -11.07
N ASN A 69 28.72 -16.34 -10.34
CA ASN A 69 29.59 -15.25 -10.80
C ASN A 69 29.00 -14.35 -11.90
N SER A 70 27.71 -14.43 -12.17
CA SER A 70 27.01 -13.49 -13.06
C SER A 70 26.49 -12.28 -12.29
N THR A 71 26.23 -11.19 -13.02
CA THR A 71 25.58 -9.99 -12.49
C THR A 71 24.14 -9.98 -12.96
N VAL A 72 23.19 -9.96 -12.03
CA VAL A 72 21.75 -9.89 -12.33
C VAL A 72 21.30 -8.43 -12.26
N VAL A 73 20.71 -7.93 -13.35
CA VAL A 73 20.12 -6.58 -13.43
C VAL A 73 18.65 -6.73 -13.76
N ILE A 74 17.78 -6.39 -12.81
CA ILE A 74 16.32 -6.44 -13.01
C ILE A 74 15.83 -5.03 -13.34
N LYS A 75 15.24 -4.87 -14.53
CA LYS A 75 14.57 -3.64 -14.93
C LYS A 75 13.07 -3.80 -14.70
N THR A 76 12.50 -2.95 -13.85
CA THR A 76 11.06 -2.89 -13.63
C THR A 76 10.46 -1.69 -14.34
N VAL A 77 9.26 -1.87 -14.88
CA VAL A 77 8.43 -0.79 -15.42
C VAL A 77 7.20 -0.64 -14.54
N ARG A 78 6.82 0.61 -14.25
CA ARG A 78 5.58 0.90 -13.54
C ARG A 78 4.43 0.68 -14.53
N VAL A 79 3.59 -0.32 -14.26
CA VAL A 79 2.30 -0.47 -14.93
C VAL A 79 1.29 0.26 -14.04
N VAL A 80 0.79 1.39 -14.52
CA VAL A 80 -0.23 2.21 -13.85
C VAL A 80 -1.61 1.75 -14.29
#